data_AF-A0A3D1YXG9-F1
#
_entry.id   AF-A0A3D1YXG9-F1
#
_cell.length_a   1.000
_cell.length_b   1.000
_cell.length_c   1.000
_cell.angle_alpha   90.00
_cell.angle_beta   90.00
_cell.angle_gamma   90.00
#
_symmetry.space_group_name_H-M   'P 1'
#
loop_
_entity.id
_entity.type
_entity.pdbx_description
1 polymer ?
#
loop_
_entity_poly.entity_id
_entity_poly.type
_entity_poly.pdbx_seq_one_letter_code
_entity_poly.pdbx_strand_id
1 'polypeptide(L)'
;MAIKVGINGFGRIGRNVFRAALDDPDIEIVAVNDLTDARTLAHLLQYDSIFGVLDLIVEAKENSIDIDGDELKVFAERDPSNLPWGDLDDDIDTEVAPGQTGRVALGKDFEFVAIDI
;
A
#
# COMPACT_ATOMS: atom_id res chain seq x y z
N MET A 1 -0.47 -10.37 15.79
CA MET A 1 -1.43 -10.00 14.73
C MET A 1 -0.76 -8.82 14.06
N ALA A 2 -0.49 -8.91 12.76
CA ALA A 2 0.23 -7.86 12.06
C ALA A 2 -0.68 -6.63 11.91
N ILE A 3 -0.10 -5.44 12.00
CA ILE A 3 -0.78 -4.19 11.74
C ILE A 3 -0.95 -4.06 10.22
N LYS A 4 -2.18 -3.88 9.77
CA LYS A 4 -2.45 -3.66 8.35
C LYS A 4 -2.17 -2.21 7.99
N VAL A 5 -1.49 -2.01 6.86
CA VAL A 5 -1.03 -0.70 6.41
C VAL A 5 -1.43 -0.45 4.97
N GLY A 6 -2.01 0.73 4.74
CA GLY A 6 -2.19 1.32 3.42
C GLY A 6 -1.15 2.40 3.14
N ILE A 7 -0.58 2.43 1.93
CA ILE A 7 0.33 3.48 1.48
C ILE A 7 -0.37 4.40 0.49
N ASN A 8 -0.39 5.70 0.76
CA ASN A 8 -0.77 6.71 -0.23
C ASN A 8 0.48 7.34 -0.85
N GLY A 9 0.71 7.08 -2.14
CA GLY A 9 1.90 7.46 -2.91
C GLY A 9 2.90 6.31 -3.03
N PHE A 10 2.91 5.60 -4.15
CA PHE A 10 3.82 4.47 -4.43
C PHE A 10 5.04 4.87 -5.27
N GLY A 11 5.50 6.10 -5.02
CA GLY A 11 6.76 6.63 -5.50
C GLY A 11 7.97 6.02 -4.80
N ARG A 12 9.09 6.75 -4.80
CA ARG A 12 10.37 6.24 -4.27
C ARG A 12 10.29 5.87 -2.78
N ILE A 13 9.66 6.72 -1.96
CA ILE A 13 9.55 6.47 -0.52
C ILE A 13 8.55 5.34 -0.25
N GLY A 14 7.36 5.36 -0.87
CA GLY A 14 6.37 4.30 -0.71
C GLY A 14 6.91 2.90 -1.05
N ARG A 15 7.64 2.75 -2.17
CA ARG A 15 8.26 1.46 -2.52
C ARG A 15 9.36 1.04 -1.55
N ASN A 16 10.13 1.98 -1.02
CA ASN A 16 11.15 1.67 -0.01
C ASN A 16 10.54 1.25 1.33
N VAL A 17 9.44 1.90 1.74
CA VAL A 17 8.67 1.49 2.93
C VAL A 17 8.09 0.09 2.74
N PHE A 18 7.51 -0.20 1.58
CA PHE A 18 7.04 -1.56 1.26
C PHE A 18 8.17 -2.59 1.34
N ARG A 19 9.32 -2.32 0.70
CA ARG A 19 10.48 -3.22 0.76
C ARG A 19 11.00 -3.43 2.19
N ALA A 20 10.97 -2.40 3.04
CA ALA A 20 11.39 -2.51 4.43
C ALA A 20 10.40 -3.30 5.30
N ALA A 21 9.11 -3.29 4.95
CA ALA A 21 8.06 -4.00 5.66
C ALA A 21 8.00 -5.50 5.31
N LEU A 22 8.55 -5.94 4.17
CA LEU A 22 8.50 -7.35 3.73
C LEU A 22 9.08 -8.33 4.76
N ASP A 23 10.09 -7.92 5.52
CA ASP A 23 10.75 -8.75 6.53
C ASP A 23 10.20 -8.53 7.96
N ASP A 24 9.18 -7.67 8.11
CA ASP A 24 8.61 -7.34 9.42
C ASP A 24 7.28 -8.10 9.65
N PRO A 25 7.26 -9.12 10.53
CA PRO A 25 6.06 -9.92 10.77
C PRO A 25 4.94 -9.16 11.50
N ASP A 26 5.24 -7.97 12.02
CA ASP A 26 4.25 -7.13 12.70
C ASP A 26 3.58 -6.13 11.75
N ILE A 27 3.97 -6.08 10.46
CA ILE A 27 3.44 -5.15 9.47
C ILE A 27 2.99 -5.90 8.21
N GLU A 28 1.76 -5.66 7.78
CA GLU A 28 1.20 -6.19 6.54
C GLU A 28 0.74 -5.04 5.64
N ILE A 29 1.37 -4.86 4.48
CA ILE A 29 0.93 -3.82 3.53
C ILE A 29 -0.11 -4.42 2.59
N VAL A 30 -1.36 -4.00 2.76
CA VAL A 30 -2.51 -4.60 2.08
C VAL A 30 -2.94 -3.81 0.83
N ALA A 31 -2.55 -2.55 0.73
CA ALA A 31 -2.95 -1.69 -0.38
C ALA A 31 -2.05 -0.47 -0.58
N VAL A 32 -2.01 0.00 -1.83
CA VAL A 32 -1.36 1.24 -2.23
C VAL A 32 -2.30 2.09 -3.08
N ASN A 33 -2.18 3.41 -2.97
CA ASN A 33 -2.83 4.36 -3.87
C ASN A 33 -1.75 5.15 -4.63
N ASP A 34 -1.83 5.17 -5.95
CA ASP A 34 -1.01 6.00 -6.83
C ASP A 34 -1.74 6.27 -8.15
N LEU A 35 -1.50 7.41 -8.79
CA LEU A 35 -2.15 7.75 -10.06
C LEU A 35 -1.56 6.98 -11.25
N THR A 36 -0.51 6.21 -11.02
CA THR A 36 0.18 5.37 -11.99
C THR A 36 -0.44 3.97 -12.03
N ASP A 37 -0.47 3.34 -13.20
CA ASP A 37 -1.04 2.01 -13.38
C ASP A 37 -0.25 0.89 -12.65
N ALA A 38 -0.96 -0.18 -12.25
CA ALA A 38 -0.40 -1.30 -11.51
C ALA A 38 0.78 -1.99 -12.23
N ARG A 39 0.78 -2.03 -13.57
CA ARG A 39 1.89 -2.61 -14.34
C ARG A 39 3.15 -1.79 -14.22
N THR A 40 3.04 -0.47 -14.33
CA THR A 40 4.18 0.42 -14.11
C THR A 40 4.66 0.35 -12.66
N LEU A 41 3.75 0.35 -11.69
CA LEU A 41 4.11 0.23 -10.27
C LEU A 41 4.82 -1.10 -9.94
N ALA A 42 4.33 -2.23 -10.45
CA ALA A 42 4.96 -3.55 -10.31
C ALA A 42 6.39 -3.55 -10.89
N HIS A 43 6.56 -2.96 -12.08
CA HIS A 43 7.89 -2.83 -12.68
C HIS A 43 8.84 -2.01 -11.80
N LEU A 44 8.37 -0.87 -11.28
CA LEU A 44 9.16 0.00 -10.41
C LEU A 44 9.44 -0.62 -9.03
N LEU A 45 8.59 -1.55 -8.57
CA LEU A 45 8.81 -2.32 -7.36
C LEU A 45 9.84 -3.42 -7.58
N GLN A 46 9.77 -4.15 -8.71
CA GLN A 46 10.73 -5.20 -9.05
C GLN A 46 12.13 -4.61 -9.29
N TYR A 47 12.23 -3.50 -10.02
CA TYR A 47 13.51 -2.94 -10.47
C TYR A 47 13.78 -1.57 -9.84
N ASP A 48 14.70 -1.51 -8.85
CA ASP A 48 15.17 -0.26 -8.25
C ASP A 48 16.64 -0.01 -8.57
N SER A 49 17.00 1.23 -8.90
CA SER A 49 18.38 1.58 -9.29
C SER A 49 19.37 1.67 -8.13
N ILE A 50 18.90 1.88 -6.89
CA ILE A 50 19.74 1.95 -5.68
C ILE A 50 19.79 0.59 -5.00
N PHE A 51 18.62 0.00 -4.76
CA PHE A 51 18.50 -1.24 -3.99
C PHE A 51 18.54 -2.50 -4.87
N GLY A 52 18.56 -2.34 -6.19
CA GLY A 52 18.60 -3.44 -7.14
C GLY A 52 17.24 -4.11 -7.33
N VAL A 53 17.31 -5.31 -7.92
CA VAL A 53 16.15 -6.16 -8.21
C VAL A 53 15.63 -6.76 -6.90
N LEU A 54 14.32 -6.66 -6.66
CA LEU A 54 13.68 -7.34 -5.55
C LEU A 54 13.72 -8.86 -5.80
N ASP A 55 14.14 -9.65 -4.82
CA ASP A 55 14.25 -11.12 -4.97
C ASP A 55 12.92 -11.84 -4.67
N LEU A 56 11.84 -11.31 -5.24
CA LEU A 56 10.49 -11.87 -5.19
C LEU A 56 9.86 -11.80 -6.58
N ILE A 57 8.91 -12.69 -6.84
CA ILE A 57 8.13 -12.67 -8.09
C ILE A 57 7.10 -11.54 -7.98
N VAL A 58 7.23 -10.50 -8.80
CA VAL A 58 6.27 -9.39 -8.85
C VAL A 58 5.52 -9.41 -10.18
N GLU A 59 4.21 -9.68 -10.13
CA GLU A 59 3.33 -9.74 -11.30
C GLU A 59 2.22 -8.71 -11.20
N ALA A 60 2.01 -7.95 -12.27
CA ALA A 60 0.91 -7.00 -12.34
C ALA A 60 -0.39 -7.69 -12.74
N LYS A 61 -1.45 -7.45 -11.97
CA LYS A 61 -2.84 -7.75 -12.32
C LYS A 61 -3.53 -6.47 -12.81
N GLU A 62 -4.83 -6.51 -13.01
CA GLU A 62 -5.61 -5.35 -13.49
C GLU A 62 -5.61 -4.20 -12.48
N ASN A 63 -5.92 -4.50 -11.21
CA ASN A 63 -6.03 -3.52 -10.12
C ASN A 63 -5.24 -3.94 -8.86
N SER A 64 -4.25 -4.81 -9.03
CA SER A 64 -3.41 -5.31 -7.94
C SER A 64 -2.03 -5.70 -8.46
N ILE A 65 -1.11 -5.93 -7.53
CA ILE A 65 0.21 -6.49 -7.77
C ILE A 65 0.30 -7.77 -6.94
N ASP A 66 0.67 -8.86 -7.56
CA ASP A 66 0.98 -10.12 -6.90
C ASP A 66 2.47 -10.13 -6.55
N ILE A 67 2.81 -10.33 -5.27
CA ILE A 67 4.18 -10.42 -4.79
C ILE A 67 4.34 -11.77 -4.09
N ASP A 68 5.01 -12.72 -4.75
CA ASP A 68 5.22 -14.09 -4.24
C ASP A 68 3.94 -14.82 -3.78
N GLY A 69 2.81 -14.51 -4.43
CA GLY A 69 1.49 -15.07 -4.10
C GLY A 69 0.64 -14.20 -3.17
N ASP A 70 1.20 -13.13 -2.60
CA ASP A 70 0.46 -12.16 -1.78
C ASP A 70 -0.07 -11.01 -2.64
N GLU A 71 -1.34 -10.66 -2.47
CA GLU A 71 -1.99 -9.65 -3.29
C GLU A 71 -1.96 -8.26 -2.63
N LEU A 72 -1.31 -7.31 -3.31
CA LEU A 72 -1.30 -5.89 -2.98
C LEU A 72 -2.31 -5.12 -3.84
N LYS A 73 -3.37 -4.60 -3.24
CA LYS A 73 -4.38 -3.83 -3.99
C LYS A 73 -3.82 -2.47 -4.44
N VAL A 74 -4.15 -2.07 -5.66
CA VAL A 74 -3.74 -0.77 -6.23
C VAL A 74 -4.97 0.08 -6.50
N PHE A 75 -4.98 1.28 -5.94
CA PHE A 75 -5.98 2.31 -6.20
C PHE A 75 -5.36 3.48 -6.97
N ALA A 76 -6.20 4.22 -7.70
CA ALA A 76 -5.81 5.40 -8.46
C ALA A 76 -6.73 6.60 -8.16
N GLU A 77 -6.93 6.87 -6.87
CA GLU A 77 -7.79 7.94 -6.39
C GLU A 77 -7.00 9.21 -6.10
N ARG A 78 -7.50 10.34 -6.60
CA ARG A 78 -6.88 11.67 -6.38
C ARG A 78 -7.18 12.24 -5.01
N ASP A 79 -8.36 11.94 -4.49
CA ASP A 79 -8.80 12.36 -3.17
C ASP A 79 -8.64 11.17 -2.22
N PRO A 80 -7.67 11.20 -1.28
CA PRO A 80 -7.45 10.10 -0.35
C PRO A 80 -8.66 9.78 0.53
N SER A 81 -9.63 10.69 0.67
CA SER A 81 -10.85 10.44 1.45
C SER A 81 -11.86 9.54 0.74
N ASN A 82 -11.73 9.35 -0.58
CA ASN A 82 -12.57 8.41 -1.34
C ASN A 82 -12.06 6.97 -1.30
N LEU A 83 -10.87 6.75 -0.74
CA LEU A 83 -10.27 5.43 -0.70
C LEU A 83 -11.01 4.56 0.32
N PRO A 84 -11.36 3.30 -0.05
CA PRO A 84 -12.14 2.41 0.79
C PRO A 84 -11.25 1.75 1.86
N TRP A 85 -10.46 2.54 2.59
CA TRP A 85 -9.54 2.04 3.60
C TRP A 85 -10.25 1.24 4.70
N GLY A 86 -11.47 1.66 5.07
CA GLY A 86 -12.31 0.95 6.05
C GLY A 86 -12.74 -0.43 5.55
N ASP A 87 -13.03 -0.58 4.26
CA ASP A 87 -13.48 -1.85 3.65
C ASP A 87 -12.31 -2.83 3.43
N LEU A 88 -11.06 -2.35 3.48
CA LEU A 88 -9.89 -3.24 3.52
C LEU A 88 -9.75 -3.96 4.87
N ASP A 89 -10.47 -3.47 5.88
CA ASP A 89 -10.56 -4.04 7.21
C ASP A 89 -11.83 -4.88 7.40
N ASP A 90 -12.46 -5.39 6.33
CA ASP A 90 -13.67 -6.24 6.38
C ASP A 90 -13.46 -7.63 7.06
N ASP A 91 -12.98 -7.59 8.31
CA ASP A 91 -13.60 -8.24 9.45
C ASP A 91 -14.32 -7.25 10.43
N ILE A 92 -14.26 -5.90 10.26
CA ILE A 92 -14.95 -4.92 11.13
C ILE A 92 -15.43 -3.66 10.35
N ASP A 93 -16.76 -3.47 10.30
CA ASP A 93 -17.47 -2.25 9.89
C ASP A 93 -16.89 -0.98 10.57
N THR A 94 -16.36 0.01 9.84
CA THR A 94 -16.27 1.40 10.36
C THR A 94 -16.32 2.47 9.26
N GLU A 95 -17.34 3.34 9.35
CA GLU A 95 -17.56 4.57 8.57
C GLU A 95 -16.60 5.69 8.98
N VAL A 96 -15.96 6.42 8.03
CA VAL A 96 -15.00 7.50 8.35
C VAL A 96 -15.23 8.78 7.53
N ALA A 97 -15.14 9.94 8.22
CA ALA A 97 -15.31 11.30 7.69
C ALA A 97 -14.00 11.93 7.16
N PRO A 98 -14.06 12.93 6.24
CA PRO A 98 -12.90 13.35 5.46
C PRO A 98 -12.05 14.44 6.14
N GLY A 99 -10.73 14.28 6.01
CA GLY A 99 -9.78 15.39 5.98
C GLY A 99 -8.89 15.59 7.21
N GLN A 100 -7.79 14.83 7.32
CA GLN A 100 -6.56 15.26 8.01
C GLN A 100 -5.32 14.59 7.40
N THR A 101 -4.30 15.39 7.08
CA THR A 101 -2.99 14.95 6.60
C THR A 101 -2.09 14.65 7.81
N GLY A 102 -1.56 13.42 7.88
CA GLY A 102 -0.64 12.95 8.91
C GLY A 102 -1.24 11.84 9.79
N ARG A 103 -0.68 10.62 9.69
CA ARG A 103 -1.03 9.38 10.43
C ARG A 103 -2.51 9.30 10.85
N VAL A 104 -3.35 8.77 9.98
CA VAL A 104 -4.73 8.44 10.31
C VAL A 104 -4.75 6.98 10.79
N ALA A 105 -4.79 6.72 12.09
CA ALA A 105 -5.15 5.40 12.57
C ALA A 105 -6.65 5.20 12.30
N LEU A 106 -6.99 4.26 11.43
CA LEU A 106 -8.37 3.86 11.15
C LEU A 106 -8.54 2.53 11.87
N GLY A 107 -9.30 2.47 12.97
CA GLY A 107 -9.43 1.25 13.77
C GLY A 107 -8.24 0.97 14.70
N LYS A 108 -8.41 0.00 15.62
CA LYS A 108 -7.39 -0.30 16.65
C LYS A 108 -6.14 -1.00 16.09
N ASP A 109 -6.23 -1.56 14.88
CA ASP A 109 -5.22 -2.48 14.32
C ASP A 109 -4.84 -2.15 12.85
N PHE A 110 -5.26 -0.98 12.33
CA PHE A 110 -4.93 -0.52 10.97
C PHE A 110 -4.31 0.89 11.01
N GLU A 111 -3.06 1.00 10.55
CA GLU A 111 -2.33 2.27 10.46
C GLU A 111 -2.23 2.73 9.02
N PHE A 112 -2.73 3.93 8.73
CA PHE A 112 -2.48 4.57 7.45
C PHE A 112 -1.17 5.34 7.48
N VAL A 113 -0.28 5.03 6.54
CA VAL A 113 0.93 5.81 6.30
C VAL A 113 0.73 6.64 5.04
N ALA A 114 0.28 7.89 5.23
CA ALA A 114 0.38 8.91 4.19
C ALA A 114 1.85 9.29 4.02
N ILE A 115 2.42 8.97 2.86
CA ILE A 115 3.77 9.38 2.48
C ILE A 115 3.61 10.46 1.41
N ASP A 116 3.26 11.66 1.86
CA ASP A 116 3.24 12.84 0.99
C ASP A 116 4.69 13.29 0.72
N ILE A 117 5.03 13.55 -0.55
CA ILE A 117 6.25 14.27 -0.98
C ILE A 117 5.85 15.47 -1.83
#